data_AF-Q1KY63-F1
#
_entry.id   AF-Q1KY63-F1
#
_cell.length_a   1.000
_cell.length_b   1.000
_cell.length_c   1.000
_cell.angle_alpha   90.00
_cell.angle_beta   90.00
_cell.angle_gamma   90.00
#
_symmetry.space_group_name_H-M   'P 1'
#
loop_
_entity.id
_entity.type
_entity.pdbx_description
1 polymer ?
#
loop_
_entity_poly.entity_id
_entity_poly.type
_entity_poly.pdbx_seq_one_letter_code
_entity_poly.pdbx_strand_id
1 'polypeptide(L)'
;METSTNVVHHEPWNKGKIVGQKAPFKVKDIWALRVRLQMEGRVRELALFNLGIDSKLRGCDLVSLKVRDVTHGDQVATRAIVMQHKTKRPVQFEITAVTREALQAWIKQASLRSDDFLFPSRLHESPHLGTRQYARILGHWVDELGLDRSEYGTHSMRRTKATLIYRRTKNLRAVQLLLGHSKLESTVRYLGIEVDDALEISEQTEI
;
A
#
# COMPACT_ATOMS: atom_id res chain seq x y z
N MET A 1 -31.01 -39.81 5.71
CA MET A 1 -30.98 -38.83 4.60
C MET A 1 -29.90 -37.82 4.91
N GLU A 2 -28.70 -38.05 4.41
CA GLU A 2 -27.56 -37.13 4.56
C GLU A 2 -27.68 -36.01 3.53
N THR A 3 -27.74 -34.77 4.01
CA THR A 3 -27.77 -33.58 3.17
C THR A 3 -26.34 -33.18 2.78
N SER A 4 -25.92 -33.62 1.60
CA SER A 4 -24.67 -33.18 0.98
C SER A 4 -24.71 -31.68 0.71
N THR A 5 -24.01 -30.91 1.53
CA THR A 5 -23.80 -29.47 1.31
C THR A 5 -22.86 -29.30 0.11
N ASN A 6 -23.43 -28.89 -1.02
CA ASN A 6 -22.69 -28.57 -2.24
C ASN A 6 -21.85 -27.31 -1.99
N VAL A 7 -20.58 -27.47 -1.65
CA VAL A 7 -19.64 -26.36 -1.52
C VAL A 7 -19.35 -25.83 -2.93
N VAL A 8 -19.96 -24.70 -3.29
CA VAL A 8 -19.67 -24.01 -4.55
C VAL A 8 -18.22 -23.51 -4.51
N HIS A 9 -17.33 -24.23 -5.18
CA HIS A 9 -15.96 -23.79 -5.41
C HIS A 9 -15.97 -22.61 -6.39
N HIS A 10 -15.94 -21.40 -5.85
CA HIS A 10 -15.77 -20.18 -6.64
C HIS A 10 -14.35 -20.15 -7.19
N GLU A 11 -14.19 -20.43 -8.49
CA GLU A 11 -12.91 -20.24 -9.14
C GLU A 11 -12.58 -18.74 -9.24
N PRO A 12 -11.35 -18.33 -8.90
CA PRO A 12 -10.92 -16.95 -9.11
C PRO A 12 -11.04 -16.58 -10.59
N TRP A 13 -11.61 -15.41 -10.91
CA TRP A 13 -11.81 -14.91 -12.29
C TRP A 13 -10.52 -14.85 -13.14
N ASN A 14 -9.37 -14.87 -12.46
CA ASN A 14 -8.03 -14.81 -13.01
C ASN A 14 -7.30 -16.15 -13.04
N LYS A 15 -7.95 -17.27 -12.69
CA LYS A 15 -7.36 -18.61 -12.82
C LYS A 15 -6.98 -18.83 -14.30
N GLY A 16 -5.69 -19.04 -14.55
CA GLY A 16 -5.15 -19.21 -15.91
C GLY A 16 -4.94 -17.94 -16.74
N LYS A 17 -5.24 -16.74 -16.21
CA LYS A 17 -4.99 -15.47 -16.92
C LYS A 17 -3.67 -14.83 -16.48
N ILE A 18 -2.84 -14.40 -17.44
CA ILE A 18 -1.69 -13.52 -17.16
C ILE A 18 -2.24 -12.13 -16.85
N VAL A 19 -2.56 -11.87 -15.58
CA VAL A 19 -2.91 -10.52 -15.13
C VAL A 19 -1.62 -9.71 -15.08
N GLY A 20 -1.56 -8.63 -15.87
CA GLY A 20 -0.44 -7.69 -15.87
C GLY A 20 -0.16 -7.13 -14.46
N GLN A 21 1.05 -6.60 -14.28
CA GLN A 21 1.42 -6.04 -12.99
C GLN A 21 0.58 -4.80 -12.67
N LYS A 22 0.02 -4.71 -11.45
CA LYS A 22 -0.86 -3.61 -11.05
C LYS A 22 -0.19 -2.25 -11.17
N ALA A 23 -0.79 -1.29 -11.88
CA ALA A 23 -0.18 0.01 -12.16
C ALA A 23 0.06 0.84 -10.88
N PRO A 24 1.19 1.57 -10.75
CA PRO A 24 1.38 2.57 -9.70
C PRO A 24 0.52 3.82 -9.97
N PHE A 25 0.06 4.50 -8.91
CA PHE A 25 -0.63 5.80 -9.07
C PHE A 25 0.33 6.86 -9.59
N LYS A 26 -0.14 7.73 -10.50
CA LYS A 26 0.63 8.90 -10.95
C LYS A 26 0.57 9.98 -9.88
N VAL A 27 1.54 10.90 -9.89
CA VAL A 27 1.59 12.01 -8.91
C VAL A 27 0.29 12.82 -8.90
N LYS A 28 -0.27 13.11 -10.09
CA LYS A 28 -1.57 13.80 -10.21
C LYS A 28 -2.72 13.04 -9.55
N ASP A 29 -2.74 11.72 -9.64
CA ASP A 29 -3.81 10.87 -9.08
C ASP A 29 -3.73 10.86 -7.55
N ILE A 30 -2.50 10.81 -7.01
CA ILE A 30 -2.24 10.90 -5.56
C ILE A 30 -2.75 12.23 -5.01
N TRP A 31 -2.46 13.35 -5.69
CA TRP A 31 -2.93 14.68 -5.29
C TRP A 31 -4.44 14.79 -5.39
N ALA A 32 -5.04 14.37 -6.51
CA ALA A 32 -6.48 14.41 -6.72
C ALA A 32 -7.24 13.65 -5.62
N LEU A 33 -6.78 12.43 -5.29
CA LEU A 33 -7.42 11.63 -4.25
C LEU A 33 -7.22 12.21 -2.85
N ARG A 34 -6.03 12.73 -2.52
CA ARG A 34 -5.79 13.40 -1.23
C ARG A 34 -6.74 14.56 -1.01
N VAL A 35 -6.84 15.44 -2.01
CA VAL A 35 -7.73 16.61 -1.97
C VAL A 35 -9.18 16.17 -1.77
N ARG A 36 -9.64 15.19 -2.57
CA ARG A 36 -11.00 14.66 -2.45
C ARG A 36 -11.30 14.07 -1.07
N LEU A 37 -10.46 13.15 -0.58
CA LEU A 37 -10.63 12.51 0.72
C LEU A 37 -10.62 13.54 1.88
N GLN A 38 -9.81 14.61 1.75
CA GLN A 38 -9.76 15.69 2.72
C GLN A 38 -11.02 16.55 2.68
N MET A 39 -11.49 16.96 1.49
CA MET A 39 -12.70 17.79 1.34
C MET A 39 -13.97 17.05 1.79
N GLU A 40 -14.03 15.74 1.58
CA GLU A 40 -15.15 14.89 2.03
C GLU A 40 -15.07 14.49 3.51
N GLY A 41 -14.01 14.91 4.24
CA GLY A 41 -13.84 14.54 5.64
C GLY A 41 -13.61 13.04 5.88
N ARG A 42 -13.12 12.29 4.88
CA ARG A 42 -12.86 10.84 4.96
C ARG A 42 -11.53 10.55 5.66
N VAL A 43 -11.42 10.98 6.92
CA VAL A 43 -10.18 10.98 7.72
C VAL A 43 -9.51 9.60 7.79
N ARG A 44 -10.28 8.52 8.04
CA ARG A 44 -9.78 7.14 8.06
C ARG A 44 -9.10 6.75 6.76
N GLU A 45 -9.75 7.07 5.65
CA GLU A 45 -9.30 6.67 4.31
C GLU A 45 -8.10 7.49 3.87
N LEU A 46 -8.09 8.79 4.19
CA LEU A 46 -6.92 9.65 3.98
C LEU A 46 -5.69 9.12 4.73
N ALA A 47 -5.86 8.75 6.00
CA ALA A 47 -4.80 8.14 6.81
C ALA A 47 -4.31 6.81 6.23
N LEU A 48 -5.24 5.93 5.82
CA LEU A 48 -4.94 4.64 5.19
C LEU A 48 -4.22 4.80 3.85
N PHE A 49 -4.67 5.72 3.00
CA PHE A 49 -4.08 6.00 1.70
C PHE A 49 -2.65 6.52 1.84
N ASN A 50 -2.46 7.55 2.69
CA ASN A 50 -1.16 8.16 2.93
C ASN A 50 -0.16 7.15 3.52
N LEU A 51 -0.56 6.39 4.54
CA LEU A 51 0.31 5.36 5.13
C LEU A 51 0.57 4.21 4.16
N GLY A 52 -0.39 3.84 3.31
CA GLY A 52 -0.19 2.82 2.27
C GLY A 52 0.94 3.19 1.28
N ILE A 53 1.02 4.46 0.87
CA ILE A 53 2.08 4.97 -0.02
C ILE A 53 3.42 5.10 0.72
N ASP A 54 3.41 5.63 1.94
CA ASP A 54 4.61 5.87 2.73
C ASP A 54 5.25 4.60 3.27
N SER A 55 4.46 3.60 3.65
CA SER A 55 5.00 2.36 4.20
C SER A 55 5.48 1.39 3.13
N LYS A 56 4.91 1.47 1.91
CA LYS A 56 5.08 0.47 0.85
C LYS A 56 4.86 -0.96 1.35
N LEU A 57 4.08 -1.16 2.41
CA LEU A 57 3.83 -2.49 2.96
C LEU A 57 2.89 -3.29 2.05
N ARG A 58 2.86 -4.62 2.22
CA ARG A 58 1.81 -5.42 1.59
C ARG A 58 0.49 -5.11 2.27
N GLY A 59 -0.62 -5.31 1.56
CA GLY A 59 -1.94 -5.02 2.11
C GLY A 59 -2.21 -5.73 3.43
N CYS A 60 -1.80 -6.99 3.59
CA CYS A 60 -1.95 -7.72 4.85
C CYS A 60 -1.11 -7.11 5.99
N ASP A 61 0.14 -6.73 5.72
CA ASP A 61 1.03 -6.12 6.71
C ASP A 61 0.50 -4.73 7.15
N LEU A 62 -0.02 -3.94 6.20
CA LEU A 62 -0.56 -2.59 6.43
C LEU A 62 -1.79 -2.62 7.34
N VAL A 63 -2.76 -3.50 7.05
CA VAL A 63 -4.03 -3.52 7.79
C VAL A 63 -3.92 -4.15 9.17
N SER A 64 -2.84 -4.88 9.44
CA SER A 64 -2.54 -5.47 10.75
C SER A 64 -1.75 -4.54 11.68
N LEU A 65 -1.37 -3.34 11.23
CA LEU A 65 -0.64 -2.39 12.08
C LEU A 65 -1.48 -1.97 13.28
N LYS A 66 -0.80 -1.79 14.41
CA LYS A 66 -1.34 -1.19 15.63
C LYS A 66 -0.85 0.25 15.78
N VAL A 67 -1.51 1.02 16.65
CA VAL A 67 -1.11 2.41 16.93
C VAL A 67 0.33 2.49 17.42
N ARG A 68 0.76 1.58 18.31
CA ARG A 68 2.15 1.49 18.80
C ARG A 68 3.20 1.26 17.71
N ASP A 69 2.82 0.72 16.56
CA ASP A 69 3.78 0.46 15.48
C ASP A 69 4.17 1.76 14.75
N VAL A 70 3.38 2.83 14.90
CA VAL A 70 3.57 4.11 14.21
C VAL A 70 3.66 5.32 15.15
N THR A 71 3.55 5.12 16.46
CA THR A 71 3.56 6.19 17.48
C THR A 71 4.67 6.00 18.50
N HIS A 72 5.12 7.10 19.10
CA HIS A 72 5.95 7.11 20.29
C HIS A 72 5.32 8.06 21.31
N GLY A 73 4.69 7.50 22.35
CA GLY A 73 3.80 8.26 23.22
C GLY A 73 2.58 8.77 22.43
N ASP A 74 2.27 10.07 22.57
CA ASP A 74 1.09 10.68 21.95
C ASP A 74 1.34 11.21 20.52
N GLN A 75 2.57 11.06 20.00
CA GLN A 75 2.96 11.57 18.68
C GLN A 75 3.22 10.44 17.69
N VAL A 76 2.78 10.64 16.45
CA VAL A 76 3.15 9.75 15.33
C VAL A 76 4.65 9.91 15.02
N ALA A 77 5.38 8.80 14.99
CA ALA A 77 6.80 8.78 14.75
C ALA A 77 7.15 9.21 13.31
N THR A 78 8.37 9.70 13.09
CA THR A 78 8.86 10.05 11.74
C THR A 78 9.25 8.83 10.91
N ARG A 79 9.51 7.70 11.58
CA ARG A 79 9.84 6.40 10.99
C ARG A 79 9.20 5.29 11.81
N ALA A 80 8.86 4.19 11.16
CA ALA A 80 8.38 2.97 11.79
C ALA A 80 9.16 1.76 11.27
N ILE A 81 9.22 0.70 12.08
CA ILE A 81 9.85 -0.58 11.73
C ILE A 81 8.80 -1.67 11.92
N VAL A 82 8.56 -2.46 10.88
CA VAL A 82 7.53 -3.51 10.90
C VAL A 82 8.14 -4.82 10.40
N MET A 83 7.87 -5.91 11.11
CA MET A 83 8.23 -7.25 10.69
C MET A 83 7.28 -7.72 9.58
N GLN A 84 7.78 -7.91 8.37
CA GLN A 84 6.94 -8.35 7.24
C GLN A 84 6.48 -9.80 7.43
N HIS A 85 5.20 -10.07 7.17
CA HIS A 85 4.61 -11.39 7.36
C HIS A 85 5.20 -12.44 6.41
N LYS A 86 5.41 -12.08 5.13
CA LYS A 86 5.88 -13.00 4.08
C LYS A 86 7.36 -13.35 4.20
N THR A 87 8.21 -12.35 4.43
CA THR A 87 9.67 -12.51 4.39
C THR A 87 10.29 -12.69 5.76
N LYS A 88 9.54 -12.43 6.85
CA LYS A 88 10.03 -12.42 8.24
C LYS A 88 11.25 -11.53 8.42
N ARG A 89 11.25 -10.39 7.72
CA ARG A 89 12.32 -9.37 7.80
C ARG A 89 11.74 -8.05 8.28
N PRO A 90 12.46 -7.32 9.15
CA PRO A 90 12.09 -5.97 9.51
C PRO A 90 12.26 -5.07 8.28
N VAL A 91 11.26 -4.23 8.02
CA VAL A 91 11.35 -3.13 7.06
C VAL A 91 11.11 -1.84 7.82
N GLN A 92 12.04 -0.89 7.63
CA GLN A 92 11.90 0.46 8.11
C GLN A 92 11.35 1.34 6.98
N PHE A 93 10.42 2.22 7.32
CA PHE A 93 9.86 3.19 6.39
C PHE A 93 9.65 4.54 7.06
N GLU A 94 9.67 5.59 6.24
CA GLU A 94 9.35 6.96 6.63
C GLU A 94 7.84 7.17 6.73
N ILE A 95 7.43 8.01 7.68
CA ILE A 95 6.06 8.54 7.78
C ILE A 95 6.16 10.05 7.55
N THR A 96 5.76 10.52 6.38
CA THR A 96 5.88 11.93 5.99
C THR A 96 4.98 12.82 6.86
N ALA A 97 5.26 14.12 6.92
CA ALA A 97 4.49 15.07 7.76
C ALA A 97 2.98 15.00 7.47
N VAL A 98 2.59 15.02 6.19
CA VAL A 98 1.20 14.89 5.74
C VAL A 98 0.55 13.58 6.22
N THR A 99 1.31 12.47 6.20
CA THR A 99 0.82 11.19 6.71
C THR A 99 0.68 11.21 8.23
N ARG A 100 1.61 11.84 8.95
CA ARG A 100 1.54 11.98 10.42
C ARG A 100 0.32 12.79 10.84
N GLU A 101 0.04 13.90 10.17
CA GLU A 101 -1.15 14.73 10.42
C GLU A 101 -2.45 13.94 10.20
N ALA A 102 -2.56 13.22 9.08
CA ALA A 102 -3.72 12.38 8.78
C ALA A 102 -3.89 11.24 9.81
N LEU A 103 -2.78 10.60 10.23
CA LEU A 103 -2.81 9.55 11.25
C LEU A 103 -3.20 10.10 12.62
N GLN A 104 -2.67 11.24 13.04
CA GLN A 104 -3.03 11.87 14.31
C GLN A 104 -4.51 12.23 14.34
N ALA A 105 -5.04 12.81 13.26
CA ALA A 105 -6.46 13.12 13.13
C ALA A 105 -7.33 11.87 13.24
N TRP A 106 -6.94 10.78 12.55
CA TRP A 106 -7.65 9.51 12.61
C TRP A 106 -7.61 8.86 14.00
N ILE A 107 -6.43 8.75 14.62
CA ILE A 107 -6.23 8.15 15.94
C ILE A 107 -7.09 8.90 16.97
N LYS A 108 -7.09 10.24 16.93
CA LYS A 108 -7.90 11.08 17.80
C LYS A 108 -9.40 10.88 17.55
N GLN A 109 -9.84 10.95 16.29
CA GLN A 109 -11.26 10.81 15.93
C GLN A 109 -11.83 9.43 16.32
N ALA A 110 -11.03 8.37 16.16
CA ALA A 110 -11.43 7.01 16.52
C ALA A 110 -11.12 6.64 17.98
N SER A 111 -10.52 7.55 18.77
CA SER A 111 -10.12 7.33 20.16
C SER A 111 -9.30 6.04 20.37
N LEU A 112 -8.36 5.78 19.43
CA LEU A 112 -7.55 4.56 19.45
C LEU A 112 -6.45 4.63 20.51
N ARG A 113 -6.25 3.53 21.22
CA ARG A 113 -5.16 3.32 22.18
C ARG A 113 -3.97 2.64 21.51
N SER A 114 -2.83 2.67 22.18
CA SER A 114 -1.56 2.07 21.74
C SER A 114 -1.70 0.62 21.22
N ASP A 115 -2.50 -0.21 21.90
CA ASP A 115 -2.69 -1.63 21.56
C ASP A 115 -3.76 -1.92 20.50
N ASP A 116 -4.55 -0.91 20.13
CA ASP A 116 -5.60 -1.06 19.14
C ASP A 116 -4.99 -1.17 17.73
N PHE A 117 -5.69 -1.90 16.87
CA PHE A 117 -5.37 -1.87 15.45
C PHE A 117 -5.56 -0.46 14.92
N LEU A 118 -4.61 0.01 14.12
CA LEU A 118 -4.62 1.34 13.55
C LEU A 118 -5.84 1.55 12.63
N PHE A 119 -6.32 0.48 12.00
CA PHE A 119 -7.54 0.50 11.20
C PHE A 119 -8.50 -0.60 11.66
N PRO A 120 -9.29 -0.39 12.73
CA PRO A 120 -10.22 -1.38 13.24
C PRO A 120 -11.33 -1.69 12.23
N SER A 121 -11.89 -2.90 12.30
CA SER A 121 -13.05 -3.24 11.47
C SER A 121 -14.28 -2.45 11.91
N ARG A 122 -15.27 -2.34 11.02
CA ARG A 122 -16.64 -1.92 11.39
C ARG A 122 -17.50 -3.10 11.84
N LEU A 123 -17.08 -4.32 11.52
CA LEU A 123 -17.77 -5.57 11.89
C LEU A 123 -17.22 -6.07 13.23
N HIS A 124 -18.10 -6.39 14.17
CA HIS A 124 -17.71 -6.80 15.54
C HIS A 124 -16.88 -8.10 15.57
N GLU A 125 -17.08 -9.00 14.60
CA GLU A 125 -16.37 -10.29 14.54
C GLU A 125 -14.92 -10.19 14.02
N SER A 126 -14.53 -9.04 13.45
CA SER A 126 -13.19 -8.87 12.88
C SER A 126 -12.43 -7.78 13.63
N PRO A 127 -11.22 -8.05 14.11
CA PRO A 127 -10.51 -7.09 14.95
C PRO A 127 -9.98 -5.88 14.16
N HIS A 128 -9.73 -6.03 12.85
CA HIS A 128 -9.17 -4.99 12.00
C HIS A 128 -9.70 -5.03 10.58
N LEU A 129 -9.38 -4.02 9.79
CA LEU A 129 -9.69 -3.95 8.37
C LEU A 129 -9.17 -5.20 7.66
N GLY A 130 -10.05 -5.99 7.03
CA GLY A 130 -9.63 -7.14 6.24
C GLY A 130 -9.00 -6.72 4.92
N THR A 131 -8.03 -7.50 4.42
CA THR A 131 -7.36 -7.24 3.13
C THR A 131 -8.35 -7.14 1.95
N ARG A 132 -9.44 -7.92 1.96
CA ARG A 132 -10.51 -7.84 0.95
C ARG A 132 -11.27 -6.51 1.02
N GLN A 133 -11.58 -6.03 2.23
CA GLN A 133 -12.22 -4.73 2.40
C GLN A 133 -11.28 -3.60 2.01
N TYR A 134 -9.98 -3.70 2.33
CA TYR A 134 -8.98 -2.75 1.84
C TYR A 134 -8.91 -2.71 0.31
N ALA A 135 -8.91 -3.87 -0.36
CA ALA A 135 -8.98 -3.92 -1.83
C ALA A 135 -10.26 -3.31 -2.40
N ARG A 136 -11.39 -3.44 -1.69
CA ARG A 136 -12.66 -2.80 -2.07
C ARG A 136 -12.60 -1.29 -1.94
N ILE A 137 -12.09 -0.77 -0.82
CA ILE A 137 -11.87 0.67 -0.59
C ILE A 137 -10.98 1.25 -1.69
N LEU A 138 -9.86 0.59 -1.99
CA LEU A 138 -8.97 1.00 -3.07
C LEU A 138 -9.67 0.99 -4.43
N GLY A 139 -10.49 -0.02 -4.70
CA GLY A 139 -11.32 -0.06 -5.91
C GLY A 139 -12.22 1.17 -6.03
N HIS A 140 -12.85 1.61 -4.95
CA HIS A 140 -13.65 2.84 -4.95
C HIS A 140 -12.80 4.09 -5.23
N TRP A 141 -11.60 4.21 -4.64
CA TRP A 141 -10.70 5.31 -4.97
C TRP A 141 -10.32 5.35 -6.45
N VAL A 142 -10.13 4.18 -7.06
CA VAL A 142 -9.82 4.04 -8.50
C VAL A 142 -11.01 4.44 -9.35
N ASP A 143 -12.21 3.99 -9.00
CA ASP A 143 -13.46 4.37 -9.67
C ASP A 143 -13.70 5.89 -9.57
N GLU A 144 -13.47 6.50 -8.40
CA GLU A 144 -13.58 7.95 -8.18
C GLU A 144 -12.56 8.77 -9.01
N LEU A 145 -11.41 8.19 -9.34
CA LEU A 145 -10.40 8.81 -10.20
C LEU A 145 -10.68 8.58 -11.70
N GLY A 146 -11.70 7.80 -12.05
CA GLY A 146 -12.00 7.42 -13.44
C GLY A 146 -10.94 6.53 -14.07
N LEU A 147 -10.23 5.73 -13.26
CA LEU A 147 -9.16 4.84 -13.69
C LEU A 147 -9.70 3.41 -13.89
N ASP A 148 -9.04 2.60 -14.73
CA ASP A 148 -9.46 1.21 -14.95
C ASP A 148 -9.14 0.32 -13.73
N ARG A 149 -10.17 -0.13 -13.03
CA ARG A 149 -10.08 -1.04 -11.89
C ARG A 149 -9.30 -2.33 -12.15
N SER A 150 -9.23 -2.79 -13.40
CA SER A 150 -8.46 -3.97 -13.79
C SER A 150 -6.94 -3.75 -13.60
N GLU A 151 -6.47 -2.52 -13.73
CA GLU A 151 -5.05 -2.14 -13.61
C GLU A 151 -4.62 -1.91 -12.15
N TYR A 152 -5.54 -1.57 -11.25
CA TYR A 152 -5.20 -1.17 -9.89
C TYR A 152 -5.57 -2.22 -8.83
N GLY A 153 -4.87 -2.19 -7.70
CA GLY A 153 -5.08 -3.10 -6.58
C GLY A 153 -4.17 -2.77 -5.40
N THR A 154 -4.20 -3.58 -4.34
CA THR A 154 -3.39 -3.31 -3.13
C THR A 154 -1.88 -3.24 -3.41
N HIS A 155 -1.41 -3.93 -4.45
CA HIS A 155 -0.04 -3.81 -4.93
C HIS A 155 0.28 -2.47 -5.59
N SER A 156 -0.69 -1.77 -6.18
CA SER A 156 -0.52 -0.41 -6.73
C SER A 156 -0.03 0.55 -5.66
N MET A 157 -0.62 0.51 -4.46
CA MET A 157 -0.21 1.34 -3.32
C MET A 157 1.26 1.11 -2.98
N ARG A 158 1.65 -0.16 -2.85
CA ARG A 158 3.04 -0.55 -2.57
C ARG A 158 4.01 -0.16 -3.68
N ARG A 159 3.60 -0.25 -4.96
CA ARG A 159 4.44 0.09 -6.11
C ARG A 159 4.64 1.60 -6.26
N THR A 160 3.64 2.39 -5.94
CA THR A 160 3.58 3.83 -6.22
C THR A 160 4.86 4.58 -5.83
N LYS A 161 5.20 4.63 -4.54
CA LYS A 161 6.40 5.38 -4.11
C LYS A 161 7.70 4.70 -4.56
N ALA A 162 7.74 3.37 -4.61
CA ALA A 162 8.92 2.62 -5.07
C ALA A 162 9.28 2.94 -6.53
N THR A 163 8.28 2.98 -7.42
CA THR A 163 8.46 3.36 -8.82
C THR A 163 8.91 4.82 -8.95
N LEU A 164 8.33 5.74 -8.18
CA LEU A 164 8.74 7.15 -8.19
C LEU A 164 10.20 7.33 -7.73
N ILE A 165 10.62 6.62 -6.68
CA ILE A 165 12.02 6.66 -6.19
C ILE A 165 12.97 6.10 -7.26
N TYR A 166 12.63 4.97 -7.88
CA TYR A 166 13.45 4.38 -8.92
C TYR A 166 13.60 5.32 -10.11
N ARG A 167 12.50 5.89 -10.63
CA ARG A 167 12.55 6.82 -11.77
C ARG A 167 13.44 8.04 -11.49
N ARG A 168 13.43 8.55 -10.26
CA ARG A 168 14.23 9.71 -9.87
C ARG A 168 15.71 9.40 -9.65
N THR A 169 16.02 8.23 -9.12
CA THR A 169 17.38 7.94 -8.59
C THR A 169 18.12 6.86 -9.35
N LYS A 170 17.39 6.06 -10.14
CA LYS A 170 17.80 4.79 -10.76
C LYS A 170 18.52 3.83 -9.77
N ASN A 171 18.33 4.03 -8.46
CA ASN A 171 18.99 3.24 -7.41
C ASN A 171 18.13 2.03 -7.01
N LEU A 172 18.37 0.91 -7.68
CA LEU A 172 17.64 -0.32 -7.46
C LEU A 172 17.83 -0.92 -6.06
N ARG A 173 19.04 -0.76 -5.48
CA ARG A 173 19.35 -1.29 -4.15
C ARG A 173 18.57 -0.57 -3.05
N ALA A 174 18.42 0.75 -3.15
CA ALA A 174 17.61 1.53 -2.22
C ALA A 174 16.14 1.06 -2.26
N VAL A 175 15.58 0.85 -3.44
CA VAL A 175 14.19 0.37 -3.59
C VAL A 175 14.04 -1.06 -3.06
N GLN A 176 15.02 -1.93 -3.29
CA GLN A 176 15.02 -3.29 -2.75
C GLN A 176 14.91 -3.30 -1.20
N LEU A 177 15.69 -2.44 -0.54
CA LEU A 177 15.69 -2.30 0.92
C LEU A 177 14.33 -1.79 1.43
N LEU A 178 13.79 -0.74 0.80
CA LEU A 178 12.48 -0.17 1.17
C LEU A 178 11.32 -1.15 0.97
N LEU A 179 11.39 -2.02 -0.04
CA LEU A 179 10.40 -3.08 -0.24
C LEU A 179 10.65 -4.30 0.66
N GLY A 180 11.86 -4.49 1.19
CA GLY A 180 12.24 -5.70 1.93
C GLY A 180 12.30 -6.94 1.04
N HIS A 181 12.71 -6.79 -0.23
CA HIS A 181 12.90 -7.93 -1.14
C HIS A 181 14.22 -8.63 -0.86
N SER A 182 14.20 -9.96 -0.77
CA SER A 182 15.41 -10.76 -0.54
C SER A 182 16.35 -10.79 -1.75
N LYS A 183 15.76 -10.80 -2.95
CA LYS A 183 16.46 -10.91 -4.24
C LYS A 183 16.30 -9.63 -5.05
N LEU A 184 17.35 -9.22 -5.77
CA LEU A 184 17.33 -8.00 -6.58
C LEU A 184 16.38 -8.17 -7.78
N GLU A 185 16.37 -9.37 -8.36
CA GLU A 185 15.51 -9.80 -9.47
C GLU A 185 14.03 -9.63 -9.13
N SER A 186 13.66 -9.83 -7.86
CA SER A 186 12.29 -9.57 -7.40
C SER A 186 11.94 -8.09 -7.50
N THR A 187 12.90 -7.20 -7.28
CA THR A 187 12.72 -5.74 -7.39
C THR A 187 12.69 -5.29 -8.84
N VAL A 188 13.56 -5.85 -9.70
CA VAL A 188 13.53 -5.65 -11.16
C VAL A 188 12.16 -6.01 -11.71
N ARG A 189 11.71 -7.23 -11.46
CA ARG A 189 10.38 -7.69 -11.88
C ARG A 189 9.28 -6.82 -11.29
N TYR A 190 9.38 -6.42 -10.02
CA TYR A 190 8.32 -5.62 -9.37
C TYR A 190 8.22 -4.19 -9.91
N LEU A 191 9.32 -3.62 -10.38
CA LEU A 191 9.34 -2.29 -11.01
C LEU A 191 8.98 -2.36 -12.49
N GLY A 192 9.14 -3.53 -13.13
CA GLY A 192 8.95 -3.68 -14.57
C GLY A 192 10.03 -2.96 -15.34
N ILE A 193 11.28 -3.13 -14.90
CA ILE A 193 12.45 -2.55 -15.56
C ILE A 193 12.76 -3.39 -16.79
N GLU A 194 12.79 -2.75 -17.95
CA GLU A 194 13.02 -3.38 -19.25
C GLU A 194 14.33 -2.86 -19.89
N VAL A 195 14.70 -3.41 -21.05
CA VAL A 195 15.91 -2.99 -21.79
C VAL A 195 15.84 -1.51 -22.18
N ASP A 196 14.67 -0.99 -22.50
CA ASP A 196 14.46 0.42 -22.85
C ASP A 196 14.86 1.36 -21.69
N ASP A 197 14.65 0.96 -20.43
CA ASP A 197 15.11 1.75 -19.28
C ASP A 197 16.64 1.86 -19.23
N ALA A 198 17.36 0.84 -19.72
CA ALA A 198 18.82 0.85 -19.79
C ALA A 198 19.33 1.69 -20.95
N LEU A 199 18.64 1.66 -22.11
CA LEU A 199 18.95 2.49 -23.26
C LEU A 199 18.74 3.97 -22.95
N GLU A 200 17.63 4.34 -22.30
CA GLU A 200 17.36 5.73 -21.86
C GLU A 200 18.51 6.28 -21.00
N ILE A 201 19.04 5.48 -20.07
CA ILE A 201 20.17 5.89 -19.23
C ILE A 201 21.44 6.08 -20.05
N SER A 202 21.70 5.20 -21.03
CA SER A 202 22.85 5.31 -21.91
C SER A 202 22.78 6.56 -22.78
N GLU A 203 21.62 6.88 -23.35
CA GLU A 203 21.40 8.07 -24.19
C GLU A 203 21.58 9.37 -23.40
N GLN A 204 21.17 9.39 -22.13
CA GLN A 204 21.32 10.56 -21.26
C GLN A 204 22.75 10.75 -20.72
N THR A 205 23.63 9.77 -20.91
CA THR A 205 25.02 9.82 -20.45
C THR A 205 25.93 10.19 -21.63
N GLU A 206 26.00 11.48 -21.95
CA GLU A 206 27.01 12.01 -22.86
C GLU A 206 28.40 11.93 -22.17
N ILE A 207 29.41 11.43 -22.88
CA ILE A 207 30.81 11.36 -22.44
C ILE A 207 31.58 12.51 -23.06
#